data_AF-A0A7T1GNF8-F1
#
_entry.id   AF-A0A7T1GNF8-F1
#
_cell.length_a   1.000
_cell.length_b   1.000
_cell.length_c   1.000
_cell.angle_alpha   90.00
_cell.angle_beta   90.00
_cell.angle_gamma   90.00
#
_symmetry.space_group_name_H-M   'P 1'
#
loop_
_entity.id
_entity.type
_entity.pdbx_description
1 polymer ?
#
loop_
_entity_poly.entity_id
_entity_poly.type
_entity_poly.pdbx_seq_one_letter_code
_entity_poly.pdbx_strand_id
1 'polypeptide(L)' 'MTDSAAGSALVPYVLTAARLMEVPLDPVRASAVAAHLERTAAMARLLEECGALDVEDEPAEIFCPAPFPLEGTP' A
#
# COMPACT_ATOMS: atom_id res chain seq x y z
N MET A 1 16.60 -25.68 6.28
CA MET A 1 15.33 -25.76 5.53
C MET A 1 14.22 -25.51 6.54
N THR A 2 14.05 -24.24 6.93
CA THR A 2 13.15 -23.84 8.01
C THR A 2 11.72 -23.71 7.48
N ASP A 3 10.89 -24.62 7.98
CA ASP A 3 9.44 -24.54 8.18
C ASP A 3 8.63 -23.64 7.23
N SER A 4 8.06 -24.25 6.19
CA SER A 4 7.10 -23.64 5.27
C SER A 4 5.67 -24.16 5.52
N ALA A 5 5.22 -24.15 6.78
CA ALA A 5 3.87 -24.62 7.12
C ALA A 5 3.07 -23.70 8.07
N ALA A 6 3.55 -22.49 8.37
CA ALA A 6 2.70 -21.46 8.98
C ALA A 6 2.08 -20.61 7.86
N GLY A 7 0.77 -20.73 7.65
CA GLY A 7 0.04 -19.79 6.80
C GLY A 7 0.32 -18.35 7.26
N SER A 8 0.46 -17.44 6.29
CA SER A 8 0.80 -16.04 6.56
C SER A 8 -0.04 -15.44 7.69
N ALA A 9 0.60 -14.75 8.63
CA ALA A 9 -0.08 -14.02 9.71
C ALA A 9 -0.97 -12.88 9.18
N LEU A 10 -0.85 -12.52 7.89
CA LEU A 10 -1.64 -11.48 7.22
C LEU A 10 -2.97 -11.99 6.63
N VAL A 11 -3.26 -13.30 6.65
CA VAL A 11 -4.54 -13.83 6.13
C VAL A 11 -5.77 -13.14 6.76
N PRO A 12 -5.85 -12.91 8.09
CA PRO A 12 -6.97 -12.19 8.69
C PRO A 12 -7.11 -10.75 8.18
N TYR A 13 -5.98 -10.06 7.97
CA TYR A 13 -5.96 -8.72 7.39
C TYR A 13 -6.49 -8.72 5.96
N VAL A 14 -6.00 -9.64 5.12
CA VAL A 14 -6.44 -9.79 3.73
C VAL A 14 -7.94 -10.08 3.64
N LEU A 15 -8.47 -10.99 4.45
CA LEU A 15 -9.89 -11.31 4.46
C LEU A 15 -10.76 -10.12 4.90
N THR A 16 -10.29 -9.37 5.90
CA THR A 16 -11.03 -8.20 6.42
C THR A 16 -11.03 -7.06 5.42
N ALA A 17 -9.87 -6.73 4.84
CA ALA A 17 -9.75 -5.71 3.80
C ALA A 17 -10.54 -6.08 2.55
N ALA A 18 -10.49 -7.34 2.11
CA ALA A 18 -11.26 -7.81 0.96
C ALA A 18 -12.78 -7.63 1.18
N ARG A 19 -13.28 -7.93 2.39
CA ARG A 19 -14.69 -7.68 2.74
C ARG A 19 -15.04 -6.19 2.72
N LEU A 20 -14.19 -5.33 3.27
CA LEU A 20 -14.40 -3.88 3.28
C LEU A 20 -14.44 -3.30 1.86
N MET A 21 -13.59 -3.82 0.97
CA MET A 21 -13.49 -3.39 -0.42
C MET A 21 -14.47 -4.11 -1.35
N GLU A 22 -15.36 -4.97 -0.80
CA GLU A 22 -16.30 -5.80 -1.55
C GLU A 22 -15.63 -6.68 -2.62
N VAL A 23 -14.39 -7.10 -2.38
CA VAL A 23 -13.64 -8.01 -3.25
C VAL A 23 -13.89 -9.46 -2.83
N PRO A 24 -14.49 -10.31 -3.68
CA PRO A 24 -14.74 -11.70 -3.34
C PRO A 24 -13.41 -12.48 -3.30
N LEU A 25 -13.11 -13.07 -2.14
CA LEU A 25 -11.89 -13.85 -1.93
C LEU A 25 -12.23 -15.16 -1.21
N ASP A 26 -11.87 -16.29 -1.82
CA ASP A 26 -11.92 -17.58 -1.13
C ASP A 26 -10.66 -17.79 -0.25
N PRO A 27 -10.69 -18.76 0.69
CA PRO A 27 -9.58 -18.96 1.62
C PRO A 27 -8.24 -19.34 0.97
N VAL A 28 -8.25 -20.03 -0.17
CA VAL A 28 -7.03 -20.42 -0.89
C VAL A 28 -6.40 -19.18 -1.53
N ARG A 29 -7.22 -18.36 -2.20
CA ARG A 29 -6.78 -17.07 -2.75
C ARG A 29 -6.34 -16.10 -1.66
N ALA A 30 -7.00 -16.08 -0.50
CA ALA A 30 -6.58 -15.27 0.65
C ALA A 30 -5.16 -15.63 1.11
N SER A 31 -4.85 -16.92 1.20
CA SER A 31 -3.50 -17.38 1.56
C SER A 31 -2.47 -16.97 0.52
N ALA A 32 -2.78 -17.08 -0.77
CA ALA A 32 -1.89 -16.62 -1.84
C ALA A 32 -1.64 -15.11 -1.78
N VAL A 33 -2.71 -14.30 -1.70
CA VAL A 33 -2.61 -12.83 -1.60
C VAL A 33 -1.81 -12.43 -0.36
N ALA A 34 -2.01 -13.08 0.77
CA ALA A 34 -1.26 -12.81 2.00
C ALA A 34 0.26 -13.03 1.82
N ALA A 35 0.67 -14.10 1.13
CA ALA A 35 2.08 -14.35 0.83
C ALA A 35 2.69 -13.29 -0.11
N HIS A 36 1.92 -12.73 -1.05
CA HIS A 36 2.37 -11.59 -1.86
C HIS A 36 2.47 -10.32 -1.01
N LEU A 37 1.47 -10.07 -0.16
CA LEU A 37 1.41 -8.91 0.72
C LEU A 37 2.57 -8.90 1.73
N GLU A 38 3.00 -10.05 2.24
CA GLU A 38 4.18 -10.14 3.11
C GLU A 38 5.45 -9.62 2.44
N ARG A 39 5.65 -9.93 1.15
CA ARG A 39 6.79 -9.40 0.39
C ARG A 39 6.68 -7.88 0.22
N THR A 40 5.48 -7.38 -0.08
CA THR A 40 5.25 -5.92 -0.16
C THR A 40 5.44 -5.24 1.19
N ALA A 41 5.00 -5.84 2.30
CA ALA A 41 5.18 -5.31 3.64
C ALA A 41 6.68 -5.23 4.01
N ALA A 42 7.49 -6.21 3.59
CA ALA A 42 8.94 -6.11 3.72
C ALA A 42 9.52 -4.92 2.94
N MET A 43 9.04 -4.66 1.72
CA MET A 43 9.47 -3.48 0.94
C MET A 43 9.01 -2.16 1.57
N ALA A 44 7.79 -2.12 2.12
CA ALA A 44 7.28 -0.93 2.80
C ALA A 44 8.13 -0.57 4.04
N ARG A 45 8.60 -1.57 4.80
CA ARG A 45 9.52 -1.33 5.93
C ARG A 45 10.84 -0.71 5.49
N LEU A 46 11.37 -1.09 4.31
CA LEU A 46 12.56 -0.42 3.77
C LEU A 46 12.32 1.07 3.54
N LEU A 47 11.11 1.47 3.12
CA LEU A 47 10.75 2.88 2.96
C LEU A 47 10.64 3.60 4.30
N GLU A 48 10.05 2.96 5.32
CA GLU A 48 10.00 3.48 6.69
C GLU A 48 11.41 3.67 7.30
N GLU A 49 12.38 2.86 6.87
CA GLU A 49 13.78 2.92 7.31
C GLU A 49 14.65 3.90 6.51
N CYS A 50 14.26 4.27 5.27
CA CYS A 50 15.09 5.08 4.36
C CYS A 50 15.34 6.53 4.83
N GLY A 51 14.55 7.05 5.77
CA GLY A 51 14.73 8.38 6.36
C GLY A 51 13.45 8.86 7.03
N ALA A 52 13.58 9.67 8.08
CA ALA A 52 12.43 10.37 8.64
C ALA A 52 11.94 11.39 7.60
N LEU A 53 10.66 11.33 7.25
CA LEU A 53 10.00 12.41 6.54
C LEU A 53 9.68 13.52 7.56
N ASP A 54 10.08 14.74 7.25
CA ASP A 54 9.67 15.92 7.99
C ASP A 54 8.27 16.37 7.52
N VAL A 55 7.61 17.25 8.29
CA VAL A 55 6.23 17.66 8.01
C VAL A 55 6.12 18.46 6.70
N GLU A 56 7.20 19.14 6.34
CA GLU A 56 7.39 19.89 5.11
C GLU A 56 7.78 19.04 3.89
N ASP A 57 8.02 17.73 4.06
CA ASP A 57 8.25 16.84 2.91
C ASP A 57 6.94 16.62 2.16
N GLU A 58 6.84 17.27 1.00
CA GLU A 58 5.64 17.25 0.17
C GLU A 58 5.57 15.99 -0.71
N PRO A 59 4.35 15.52 -1.06
CA PRO A 59 4.17 14.55 -2.13
C PRO A 59 4.85 15.01 -3.42
N ALA A 60 5.30 14.05 -4.24
CA ALA A 60 5.98 14.35 -5.50
C ALA A 60 5.17 15.24 -6.46
N GLU A 61 3.84 15.23 -6.34
CA GLU A 61 2.93 16.04 -7.13
C GLU A 61 1.87 16.70 -6.23
N ILE A 62 1.66 18.00 -6.42
CA ILE A 62 0.68 18.81 -5.69
C ILE A 62 -0.48 19.17 -6.64
N PHE A 63 -1.70 19.11 -6.11
CA PHE A 63 -2.90 19.45 -6.87
C PHE A 63 -2.86 20.88 -7.42
N CYS A 64 -3.12 21.02 -8.72
CA CYS A 64 -3.22 22.31 -9.42
C CYS A 64 -4.67 22.49 -9.95
N PRO A 65 -5.51 23.34 -9.32
CA PRO A 65 -6.94 23.44 -9.65
C PRO A 65 -7.20 24.01 -11.04
N ALA A 66 -6.30 24.88 -11.52
CA ALA A 66 -6.30 25.43 -12.86
C ALA A 66 -4.88 25.90 -13.19
N PRO A 67 -4.46 25.89 -14.46
CA PRO A 67 -3.21 26.51 -14.87
C PRO A 67 -3.15 27.97 -14.42
N PHE A 68 -1.94 28.44 -14.10
CA PHE A 68 -1.74 29.86 -13.81
C PHE A 68 -2.11 30.68 -15.06
N PRO A 69 -2.85 31.79 -14.92
CA PRO A 69 -3.24 32.62 -16.06
C PRO A 69 -2.02 33.17 -16.77
N LEU A 70 -2.07 33.20 -18.11
CA LEU A 70 -1.09 33.95 -18.89
C LEU A 70 -1.34 35.45 -18.65
N GLU A 71 -0.27 36.20 -18.46
CA GLU A 71 -0.33 37.65 -18.22
C GLU A 71 -1.23 38.33 -19.28
N GLY A 72 -2.26 39.06 -18.84
CA GLY A 72 -3.21 39.74 -19.74
C GLY A 72 -4.42 38.92 -20.21
N THR A 73 -4.67 37.73 -19.65
CA THR A 73 -6.00 37.11 -19.73
C THR A 73 -6.97 37.81 -18.74
N PRO A 74 -8.21 38.16 -19.16
CA PRO A 74 -9.12 39.02 -18.40
C PRO A 74 -9.60 38.42 -17.07
#